data_AF-A0A6G7WK54-F1
#
_entry.id   AF-A0A6G7WK54-F1
#
_cell.length_a   1.000
_cell.length_b   1.000
_cell.length_c   1.000
_cell.angle_alpha   90.00
_cell.angle_beta   90.00
_cell.angle_gamma   90.00
#
_symmetry.space_group_name_H-M   'P 1'
#
loop_
_entity.id
_entity.type
_entity.pdbx_description
1 polymer ?
#
loop_
_entity_poly.entity_id
_entity_poly.type
_entity_poly.pdbx_seq_one_letter_code
_entity_poly.pdbx_strand_id
1 'polypeptide(L)'
;MGVCPQCQKNVLDKGKFYGCTGYREGCTFTLPKKWSGKTFTKKNIKDLLLKQETSLIKGFKSKKGTPFNAKLKLVNNKLAFDFPNPK
;
A
#
# COMPACT_ATOMS: atom_id res chain seq x y z
N MET A 1 8.73 0.11 -11.73
CA MET A 1 8.62 -0.71 -10.49
C MET A 1 9.54 -0.09 -9.45
N GLY A 2 9.31 -0.34 -8.16
CA GLY A 2 10.03 0.32 -7.07
C GLY A 2 10.76 -0.64 -6.15
N VAL A 3 11.51 -0.08 -5.20
CA VAL A 3 12.33 -0.81 -4.23
C VAL A 3 11.57 -0.88 -2.91
N CYS A 4 11.53 -2.04 -2.28
CA CYS A 4 10.87 -2.18 -0.99
C CYS A 4 11.73 -1.51 0.10
N PRO A 5 11.15 -0.65 0.95
CA PRO A 5 11.91 0.07 1.97
C PRO A 5 12.47 -0.84 3.07
N GLN A 6 11.94 -2.07 3.23
CA GLN A 6 12.40 -2.99 4.27
C GLN A 6 13.50 -3.94 3.77
N CYS A 7 13.31 -4.55 2.60
CA CYS A 7 14.25 -5.52 2.02
C CYS A 7 15.26 -4.88 1.04
N GLN A 8 15.06 -3.61 0.66
CA GLN A 8 15.76 -2.92 -0.44
C GLN A 8 15.76 -3.71 -1.76
N LYS A 9 14.83 -4.65 -1.92
CA LYS A 9 14.69 -5.46 -3.14
C LYS A 9 13.60 -4.96 -4.04
N ASN A 10 13.64 -5.45 -5.28
CA ASN A 10 12.63 -5.12 -6.26
C ASN A 10 11.26 -5.68 -5.88
N VAL A 11 10.25 -4.82 -6.04
CA VAL A 11 8.86 -5.21 -5.95
C VAL A 11 8.35 -5.57 -7.35
N LEU A 12 7.96 -6.83 -7.53
CA LEU A 12 7.42 -7.35 -8.77
C LEU A 12 5.90 -7.24 -8.79
N ASP A 13 5.35 -6.87 -9.94
CA ASP A 13 3.92 -6.91 -10.19
C ASP A 13 3.50 -8.33 -10.58
N LYS A 14 2.74 -9.02 -9.73
CA LYS A 14 2.12 -10.33 -10.03
C LYS A 14 0.73 -10.19 -10.65
N GLY A 15 0.40 -9.03 -11.21
CA GLY A 15 -0.89 -8.80 -11.88
C GLY A 15 -2.00 -8.45 -10.89
N LYS A 16 -2.30 -9.31 -9.91
CA LYS A 16 -3.33 -9.06 -8.87
C LYS A 16 -2.78 -8.32 -7.63
N PHE A 17 -1.49 -8.47 -7.36
CA PHE A 17 -0.80 -7.86 -6.23
C PHE A 17 0.68 -7.70 -6.56
N TYR A 18 1.37 -6.86 -5.80
CA TYR A 18 2.81 -6.70 -5.84
C TYR A 18 3.46 -7.47 -4.70
N GLY A 19 4.57 -8.15 -4.97
CA GLY A 19 5.36 -8.86 -3.95
C GLY A 19 6.83 -8.42 -3.96
N CYS A 20 7.44 -8.23 -2.78
CA CYS A 20 8.91 -8.10 -2.68
C CYS A 20 9.55 -9.43 -3.13
N THR A 21 10.57 -9.37 -3.99
CA THR A 21 11.36 -10.54 -4.38
C THR A 21 12.08 -11.18 -3.20
N GLY A 22 12.45 -10.37 -2.21
CA GLY A 22 13.01 -10.77 -0.92
C GLY A 22 12.03 -11.46 0.02
N TYR A 23 10.81 -11.82 -0.42
CA TYR A 23 9.94 -12.69 0.38
C TYR A 23 10.62 -14.02 0.74
N ARG A 24 11.45 -14.55 -0.17
CA ARG A 24 12.28 -15.74 0.09
C ARG A 24 13.37 -15.52 1.15
N GLU A 25 13.73 -14.27 1.43
CA GLU A 25 14.72 -13.89 2.47
C GLU A 25 14.07 -13.49 3.80
N GLY A 26 12.75 -13.59 3.92
CA GLY A 26 12.00 -13.24 5.14
C GLY A 26 11.23 -11.93 5.06
N CYS A 27 11.22 -11.24 3.92
CA CYS A 27 10.45 -10.02 3.77
C CYS A 27 8.95 -10.32 3.54
N THR A 28 8.12 -10.10 4.55
CA THR A 28 6.66 -10.33 4.48
C THR A 28 5.89 -9.25 3.70
N PHE A 29 6.59 -8.35 3.03
CA PHE A 29 6.00 -7.23 2.30
C PHE A 29 5.26 -7.68 1.04
N THR A 30 3.94 -7.52 1.07
CA THR A 30 3.04 -7.74 -0.05
C THR A 30 2.03 -6.61 -0.14
N LEU A 31 1.79 -6.12 -1.35
CA LEU A 31 0.84 -5.04 -1.60
C LEU A 31 -0.22 -5.51 -2.59
N PRO A 32 -1.46 -5.72 -2.18
CA PRO A 32 -2.52 -6.02 -3.14
C PRO A 32 -2.77 -4.80 -4.03
N LYS A 33 -3.06 -5.01 -5.33
CA LYS A 33 -3.47 -3.89 -6.20
C LYS A 33 -4.79 -3.30 -5.77
N LYS A 34 -5.65 -4.10 -5.11
CA LYS A 34 -6.96 -3.69 -4.66
C LYS A 34 -7.05 -3.78 -3.14
N TRP A 35 -7.38 -2.68 -2.49
CA TRP A 35 -7.54 -2.60 -1.04
C TRP A 35 -8.81 -1.82 -0.71
N SER A 36 -9.67 -2.41 0.12
CA SER A 36 -10.93 -1.78 0.58
C SER A 36 -11.78 -1.21 -0.56
N GLY A 37 -11.89 -1.98 -1.65
CA GLY A 37 -12.69 -1.65 -2.83
C GLY A 37 -12.01 -0.73 -3.85
N LYS A 38 -10.81 -0.21 -3.58
CA LYS A 38 -10.08 0.69 -4.48
C LYS A 38 -8.82 0.05 -5.04
N THR A 39 -8.51 0.37 -6.31
CA THR A 39 -7.30 -0.08 -6.98
C THR A 39 -6.21 0.97 -6.86
N PHE A 40 -5.01 0.59 -6.42
CA PHE A 40 -3.84 1.46 -6.42
C PHE A 40 -3.28 1.64 -7.81
N THR A 41 -3.03 2.90 -8.16
CA THR A 41 -2.27 3.25 -9.35
C THR A 41 -0.79 2.99 -9.13
N LYS A 42 -0.04 2.78 -10.22
CA LYS A 42 1.43 2.64 -10.17
C LYS A 42 2.10 3.79 -9.40
N LYS A 43 1.55 5.01 -9.48
CA LYS A 43 2.03 6.19 -8.74
C LYS A 43 1.89 6.02 -7.22
N ASN A 44 0.75 5.56 -6.73
CA ASN A 44 0.52 5.33 -5.29
C ASN A 44 1.49 4.28 -4.75
N ILE A 45 1.72 3.21 -5.51
CA ILE A 45 2.68 2.17 -5.14
C ILE A 45 4.09 2.75 -5.09
N LYS A 46 4.47 3.59 -6.07
CA LYS A 46 5.79 4.23 -6.08
C LYS A 46 5.98 5.17 -4.88
N ASP A 47 4.96 5.97 -4.55
CA ASP A 47 4.98 6.88 -3.39
C ASP A 47 5.07 6.08 -2.08
N LEU A 48 4.29 5.01 -1.94
CA LEU A 48 4.34 4.12 -0.77
C LEU A 48 5.71 3.46 -0.61
N LEU A 49 6.39 3.12 -1.70
CA LEU A 49 7.72 2.51 -1.64
C LEU A 49 8.80 3.54 -1.29
N LEU A 50 8.70 4.79 -1.76
CA LEU A 50 9.66 5.85 -1.43
C LEU A 50 9.45 6.43 -0.03
N LYS A 51 8.20 6.82 0.28
CA LYS A 51 7.84 7.57 1.47
C LYS A 51 7.25 6.72 2.58
N GLN A 52 6.99 5.44 2.33
CA GLN A 52 6.24 4.58 3.23
C GLN A 52 4.79 5.04 3.46
N GLU A 53 4.30 6.00 2.67
CA GLU A 53 2.92 6.49 2.67
C GLU A 53 2.39 6.69 1.25
N THR A 54 1.09 6.50 1.05
CA THR A 54 0.39 6.93 -0.17
C THR A 54 -0.17 8.34 0.01
N SER A 55 -0.37 9.02 -1.10
CA SER A 55 -1.28 10.17 -1.16
C SER A 55 -2.69 9.80 -0.67
N LEU A 56 -3.49 10.82 -0.33
CA LEU A 56 -4.87 10.66 0.12
C LEU A 56 -5.71 9.97 -0.96
N ILE A 57 -6.17 8.75 -0.69
CA ILE A 57 -6.99 7.98 -1.62
C ILE A 57 -8.44 8.19 -1.22
N LYS A 58 -9.23 8.66 -2.20
CA LYS A 58 -10.64 8.96 -2.02
C LYS A 58 -11.53 7.77 -2.35
N GLY A 59 -12.57 7.58 -1.55
CA GLY A 59 -13.62 6.59 -1.78
C GLY A 59 -13.27 5.16 -1.35
N PHE A 60 -12.43 4.99 -0.33
CA PHE A 60 -12.38 3.71 0.37
C PHE A 60 -13.76 3.38 0.94
N LYS A 61 -14.16 2.11 0.86
CA LYS A 61 -15.45 1.68 1.40
C LYS A 61 -15.27 1.19 2.83
N SER A 62 -15.97 1.79 3.78
CA SER A 62 -15.96 1.34 5.18
C SER A 62 -16.81 0.08 5.35
N LYS A 63 -16.63 -0.60 6.48
CA LYS A 63 -17.48 -1.74 6.88
C LYS A 63 -18.97 -1.35 6.97
N LYS A 64 -19.25 -0.07 7.24
CA LYS A 64 -20.60 0.53 7.23
C LYS A 64 -21.12 0.91 5.83
N GLY A 65 -20.35 0.66 4.76
CA GLY A 65 -20.75 0.99 3.39
C GLY A 65 -20.52 2.44 2.96
N THR A 66 -20.14 3.33 3.88
CA THR A 66 -19.85 4.73 3.58
C THR A 66 -18.49 4.89 2.88
N PRO A 67 -18.41 5.73 1.82
CA PRO A 67 -17.14 6.09 1.21
C PRO A 67 -16.39 7.07 2.13
N PHE A 68 -15.13 6.80 2.39
CA PHE A 68 -14.24 7.68 3.14
C PHE A 68 -12.91 7.88 2.42
N ASN A 69 -12.20 8.92 2.82
CA ASN A 69 -10.88 9.23 2.30
C ASN A 69 -9.85 8.91 3.38
N ALA A 70 -8.81 8.18 3.03
CA ALA A 70 -7.72 7.89 3.93
C ALA A 70 -6.40 7.84 3.16
N LYS A 71 -5.31 8.05 3.86
CA LYS A 71 -3.99 7.69 3.38
C LYS A 71 -3.70 6.25 3.80
N LEU A 72 -2.79 5.60 3.10
CA LEU A 72 -2.23 4.34 3.56
C LEU A 72 -0.80 4.58 3.94
N LYS A 73 -0.42 4.09 5.11
CA LYS A 73 0.95 4.08 5.57
C LYS A 73 1.41 2.65 5.71
N LEU A 74 2.69 2.45 5.47
CA LEU A 74 3.36 1.19 5.71
C LEU A 74 3.91 1.23 7.14
N VAL A 75 3.39 0.39 8.02
CA VAL A 75 3.86 0.26 9.41
C VAL A 75 4.21 -1.19 9.63
N ASN A 76 5.47 -1.48 9.98
CA ASN A 76 5.95 -2.85 10.24
C ASN A 76 5.56 -3.83 9.11
N ASN A 77 5.80 -3.44 7.86
CA ASN A 77 5.49 -4.21 6.64
C ASN A 77 4.00 -4.46 6.38
N LYS A 78 3.11 -3.88 7.18
CA LYS A 78 1.66 -3.99 7.00
C LYS A 78 1.10 -2.66 6.52
N LEU A 79 0.17 -2.74 5.57
CA LEU A 79 -0.64 -1.60 5.18
C LEU A 79 -1.58 -1.23 6.31
N ALA A 80 -1.42 -0.02 6.84
CA ALA A 80 -2.30 0.58 7.82
C ALA A 80 -3.01 1.79 7.23
N PHE A 81 -4.27 1.98 7.58
CA PHE A 81 -4.99 3.20 7.25
C PHE A 81 -4.50 4.33 8.13
N ASP A 82 -4.12 5.43 7.50
CA ASP A 82 -3.85 6.69 8.14
C ASP A 82 -4.98 7.64 7.77
N PHE A 83 -5.91 7.81 8.70
CA PHE A 83 -6.98 8.78 8.56
C PHE A 83 -6.41 10.11 9.01
N PRO A 84 -6.28 11.13 8.14
CA PRO A 84 -6.06 12.48 8.60
C PRO A 84 -7.34 12.92 9.31
N ASN A 85 -7.45 12.60 10.59
CA ASN A 85 -8.59 13.02 11.39
C ASN A 85 -8.53 14.54 11.49
N PRO A 86 -9.57 15.28 11.03
CA PRO A 86 -9.68 16.68 11.39
C PRO A 86 -9.92 16.69 12.90
N LYS A 87 -8.99 17.33 13.63
CA LYS A 87 -9.24 17.74 15.00
C LYS A 87 -10.31 18.84 14.99
#